data_AF-A0A353LUL3-F1
#
_entry.id   AF-A0A353LUL3-F1
#
_cell.length_a   1.000
_cell.length_b   1.000
_cell.length_c   1.000
_cell.angle_alpha   90.00
_cell.angle_beta   90.00
_cell.angle_gamma   90.00
#
_symmetry.space_group_name_H-M   'P 1'
#
loop_
_entity.id
_entity.type
_entity.pdbx_description
1 polymer ?
#
loop_
_entity_poly.entity_id
_entity_poly.type
_entity_poly.pdbx_seq_one_letter_code
_entity_poly.pdbx_strand_id
1 'polypeptide(L)'
;MLKLLNRQSGLAASSEPVTEAVVAATAPDQATLAMMLDYMPINVMMADPQDATITYCNRTSIETLKTLRHELPTTVDPDHMVGQSIDIFHANPTHQRNIISDPTNLPWTARIQLGPETLNLKISAIYHESGDYIGAMLTWSVATQIVGLMNSFEQNVKDTVEHVGQAAAQMSEMSDQMAEMAKRAETQVETAASGAEEATTNVQTVASAAEELTSSIAEISSQVAQSARISQDAVSEAERTNSTVRGLAESSEKIGEVITLIQDIASQTNLLALNATIEAARAGEAGKGFAVVASEVKNLANQTARATEEIATQIGEIQNSTNGAVQAIQGIGKTINEISEIAAAIAAAVEEQGAATSEISRNVQQAAAGTQDVSGSVNDLNMVASDTGQSAAQVREKAATLRDNAMLLDRSVTQFLDELKTV
;
A
#
# COMPACT_ATOMS: atom_id res chain seq x y z
N MET A 1 -19.84 51.23 12.82
CA MET A 1 -20.73 52.00 13.71
C MET A 1 -20.04 52.13 15.07
N LEU A 2 -18.93 52.88 15.06
CA LEU A 2 -17.92 52.94 16.13
C LEU A 2 -17.20 54.30 16.01
N LYS A 3 -17.98 55.39 15.99
CA LYS A 3 -17.54 56.78 15.71
C LYS A 3 -18.40 57.83 16.45
N LEU A 4 -18.56 57.72 17.77
CA LEU A 4 -19.27 58.77 18.54
C LEU A 4 -18.68 59.11 19.93
N LEU A 5 -17.44 58.70 20.26
CA LEU A 5 -16.86 58.99 21.60
C LEU A 5 -15.39 59.47 21.57
N ASN A 6 -14.90 60.06 20.48
CA ASN A 6 -13.52 60.58 20.45
C ASN A 6 -13.42 61.99 19.83
N ARG A 7 -14.05 62.96 20.49
CA ARG A 7 -13.82 64.40 20.27
C ARG A 7 -13.91 65.10 21.63
N GLN A 8 -12.76 65.23 22.29
CA GLN A 8 -12.25 66.44 22.95
C GLN A 8 -11.17 66.05 23.97
N SER A 9 -9.92 66.02 23.50
CA SER A 9 -8.72 66.04 24.35
C SER A 9 -7.75 67.03 23.72
N GLY A 10 -7.85 68.28 24.16
CA GLY A 10 -7.06 69.37 23.62
C GLY A 10 -7.48 70.71 24.20
N LEU A 11 -7.16 70.95 25.47
CA LEU A 11 -7.02 72.30 26.01
C LEU A 11 -6.01 72.30 27.17
N ALA A 12 -5.14 73.29 27.11
CA ALA A 12 -3.94 73.48 27.89
C ALA A 12 -4.22 73.66 29.39
N ALA A 13 -3.30 73.17 30.21
CA ALA A 13 -3.23 73.44 31.64
C ALA A 13 -2.82 74.91 31.87
N SER A 14 -3.81 75.80 32.00
CA SER A 14 -3.65 77.09 32.68
C SER A 14 -4.10 76.92 34.12
N SER A 15 -3.15 77.03 35.05
CA SER A 15 -3.38 77.07 36.49
C SER A 15 -4.00 78.41 36.88
N GLU A 16 -5.32 78.50 36.80
CA GLU A 16 -6.12 79.47 37.56
C GLU A 16 -6.80 78.72 38.72
N PRO A 17 -6.92 79.33 39.91
CA PRO A 17 -7.54 78.67 41.05
C PRO A 17 -9.02 78.47 40.74
N VAL A 18 -9.46 77.21 40.63
CA VAL A 18 -10.87 76.86 40.68
C VAL A 18 -11.36 77.22 42.07
N THR A 19 -11.97 78.39 42.20
CA THR A 19 -12.81 78.74 43.35
C THR A 19 -13.84 77.62 43.52
N GLU A 20 -13.70 76.88 44.62
CA GLU A 20 -14.70 75.96 45.16
C GLU A 20 -16.05 76.69 45.30
N ALA A 21 -16.88 76.61 44.27
CA ALA A 21 -18.32 76.70 44.46
C ALA A 21 -18.78 75.34 44.97
N VAL A 22 -18.58 75.09 46.27
CA VAL A 22 -19.36 74.11 47.01
C VAL A 22 -20.80 74.60 46.95
N VAL A 23 -21.56 74.17 45.95
CA VAL A 23 -23.01 74.12 46.07
C VAL A 23 -23.24 73.15 47.22
N ALA A 24 -23.59 73.69 48.39
CA ALA A 24 -24.07 72.89 49.50
C ALA A 24 -25.26 72.09 48.97
N ALA A 25 -25.05 70.81 48.68
CA ALA A 25 -26.13 69.89 48.40
C ALA A 25 -26.90 69.73 49.72
N THR A 26 -27.94 70.54 49.91
CA THR A 26 -28.96 70.27 50.91
C THR A 26 -29.46 68.86 50.69
N ALA A 27 -29.48 68.05 51.75
CA ALA A 27 -30.06 66.72 51.70
C ALA A 27 -31.44 66.81 51.03
N PRO A 28 -31.74 65.95 50.04
CA PRO A 28 -33.02 65.98 49.35
C PRO A 28 -34.15 65.95 50.38
N ASP A 29 -35.15 66.81 50.21
CA ASP A 29 -36.31 66.80 51.10
C ASP A 29 -37.08 65.47 50.98
N GLN A 30 -37.95 65.19 51.94
CA GLN A 30 -38.69 63.93 52.02
C GLN A 30 -39.51 63.64 50.74
N ALA A 31 -40.01 64.69 50.08
CA ALA A 31 -40.77 64.57 48.84
C ALA A 31 -39.87 64.15 47.66
N THR A 32 -38.68 64.73 47.56
CA THR A 32 -37.66 64.37 46.57
C THR A 32 -37.17 62.95 46.78
N LEU A 33 -36.97 62.53 48.04
CA LEU A 33 -36.55 61.16 48.37
C LEU A 33 -37.63 60.12 48.03
N ALA A 34 -38.90 60.42 48.30
CA ALA A 34 -40.03 59.59 47.89
C ALA A 34 -40.16 59.48 46.37
N MET A 35 -39.99 60.59 45.63
CA MET A 35 -39.97 60.56 44.16
C MET A 35 -38.80 59.73 43.63
N MET A 36 -37.60 59.84 44.21
CA MET A 36 -36.46 59.01 43.81
C MET A 36 -36.77 57.52 43.98
N LEU A 37 -37.38 57.11 45.10
CA LEU A 37 -37.77 55.73 45.37
C LEU A 37 -38.85 55.22 44.39
N ASP A 38 -39.81 56.08 44.02
CA ASP A 38 -40.87 55.76 43.07
C ASP A 38 -40.38 55.55 41.63
N TYR A 39 -39.30 56.24 41.23
CA TYR A 39 -38.70 56.07 39.91
C TYR A 39 -37.56 55.03 39.88
N MET A 40 -37.26 54.36 41.00
CA MET A 40 -36.28 53.28 40.97
C MET A 40 -36.79 52.10 40.15
N PRO A 41 -35.93 51.48 39.31
CA PRO A 41 -36.32 50.33 38.47
C PRO A 41 -36.44 49.01 39.25
N ILE A 42 -36.41 49.06 40.59
CA ILE A 42 -36.49 47.90 41.47
C ILE A 42 -37.81 48.00 42.25
N ASN A 43 -38.49 46.87 42.44
CA ASN A 43 -39.69 46.84 43.25
C ASN A 43 -39.30 46.95 44.72
N VAL A 44 -39.78 47.99 45.39
CA VAL A 44 -39.56 48.23 46.82
C VAL A 44 -40.90 48.32 47.55
N MET A 45 -41.00 47.59 48.65
CA MET A 45 -42.11 47.63 49.60
C MET A 45 -41.54 47.70 51.02
N MET A 46 -42.18 48.43 51.93
CA MET A 46 -41.81 48.48 53.33
C MET A 46 -42.98 47.99 54.17
N ALA A 47 -42.67 47.17 55.18
CA ALA A 47 -43.66 46.65 56.12
C ALA A 47 -43.27 47.03 57.55
N ASP A 48 -44.28 47.41 58.33
CA ASP A 48 -44.16 47.62 59.77
C ASP A 48 -43.87 46.29 60.47
N PRO A 49 -42.89 46.22 61.39
CA PRO A 49 -42.46 44.97 61.98
C PRO A 49 -43.41 44.44 63.07
N GLN A 50 -44.35 45.25 63.59
CA GLN A 50 -45.26 44.87 64.67
C GLN A 50 -46.56 44.26 64.13
N ASP A 51 -47.17 44.90 63.14
CA ASP A 51 -48.48 44.50 62.61
C ASP A 51 -48.42 44.00 61.16
N ALA A 52 -47.23 44.04 60.54
CA ALA A 52 -46.99 43.62 59.17
C ALA A 52 -47.72 44.48 58.12
N THR A 53 -48.15 45.69 58.49
CA THR A 53 -48.79 46.65 57.59
C THR A 53 -47.79 47.20 56.58
N ILE A 54 -48.14 47.21 55.30
CA ILE A 54 -47.35 47.80 54.23
C ILE A 54 -47.37 49.32 54.40
N THR A 55 -46.26 49.91 54.82
CA THR A 55 -46.12 51.34 55.07
C THR A 55 -45.67 52.10 53.83
N TYR A 56 -45.04 51.43 52.87
CA TYR A 56 -44.63 52.02 51.59
C TYR A 56 -44.62 50.96 50.48
N CYS A 57 -44.97 51.37 49.26
CA CYS A 57 -44.89 50.54 48.07
C CYS A 57 -44.61 51.47 46.89
N ASN A 58 -43.45 51.30 46.24
CA ASN A 58 -43.06 52.22 45.17
C ASN A 58 -43.88 51.97 43.90
N ARG A 59 -43.91 52.96 43.01
CA ARG A 59 -44.65 52.86 41.74
C ARG A 59 -44.27 51.61 40.92
N THR A 60 -42.99 51.28 40.84
CA THR A 60 -42.51 50.10 40.11
C THR A 60 -43.07 48.79 40.69
N SER A 61 -43.18 48.65 42.01
CA SER A 61 -43.85 47.51 42.66
C SER A 61 -45.32 47.40 42.25
N ILE A 62 -46.05 48.51 42.27
CA ILE A 62 -47.48 48.55 41.92
C ILE A 62 -47.67 48.13 40.46
N GLU A 63 -46.91 48.72 39.53
CA GLU A 63 -46.98 48.38 38.11
C GLU A 63 -46.59 46.91 37.87
N THR A 64 -45.56 46.39 38.55
CA THR A 64 -45.19 44.97 38.46
C THR A 64 -46.30 44.06 39.00
N LEU A 65 -46.89 44.37 40.15
CA LEU A 65 -48.02 43.59 40.71
C LEU A 65 -49.23 43.60 39.77
N LYS A 66 -49.48 44.71 39.05
CA LYS A 66 -50.52 44.77 38.02
C LYS A 66 -50.23 43.80 36.87
N THR A 67 -48.98 43.70 36.42
CA THR A 67 -48.61 42.71 35.39
C THR A 67 -48.81 41.26 35.87
N LEU A 68 -48.67 41.01 37.18
CA LEU A 68 -48.84 39.71 37.82
C LEU A 68 -50.26 39.45 38.31
N ARG A 69 -51.23 40.33 38.01
CA ARG A 69 -52.57 40.30 38.61
C ARG A 69 -53.28 38.95 38.51
N HIS A 70 -53.09 38.24 37.40
CA HIS A 70 -53.72 36.95 37.12
C HIS A 70 -53.24 35.82 38.04
N GLU A 71 -52.03 35.96 38.61
CA GLU A 71 -51.40 34.95 39.46
C GLU A 71 -51.47 35.32 40.95
N LEU A 72 -51.85 36.56 41.26
CA LEU A 72 -51.98 37.05 42.64
C LEU A 72 -53.32 36.60 43.27
N PRO A 73 -53.34 36.38 44.60
CA PRO A 73 -54.60 36.15 45.31
C PRO A 73 -55.62 37.26 45.05
N THR A 74 -56.91 36.91 44.97
CA THR A 74 -58.01 37.87 44.73
C THR A 74 -58.11 38.95 45.81
N THR A 75 -57.58 38.66 47.01
CA THR A 75 -57.47 39.57 48.16
C THR A 75 -56.47 40.70 47.96
N VAL A 76 -55.49 40.53 47.06
CA VAL A 76 -54.51 41.59 46.75
C VAL A 76 -55.15 42.57 45.79
N ASP A 77 -55.03 43.87 46.04
CA ASP A 77 -55.38 44.91 45.07
C ASP A 77 -54.16 45.80 44.83
N PRO A 78 -53.49 45.71 43.65
CA PRO A 78 -52.26 46.46 43.38
C PRO A 78 -52.38 47.98 43.53
N ASP A 79 -53.57 48.55 43.32
CA ASP A 79 -53.78 50.00 43.47
C ASP A 79 -53.97 50.44 44.93
N HIS A 80 -54.19 49.49 45.85
CA HIS A 80 -54.45 49.74 47.27
C HIS A 80 -53.52 48.93 48.17
N MET A 81 -52.22 48.90 47.87
CA MET A 81 -51.23 48.11 48.63
C MET A 81 -50.85 48.71 49.98
N VAL A 82 -50.68 50.04 50.06
CA VAL A 82 -50.27 50.72 51.30
C VAL A 82 -51.41 50.71 52.31
N GLY A 83 -51.12 50.36 53.55
CA GLY A 83 -52.09 50.21 54.64
C GLY A 83 -52.71 48.81 54.76
N GLN A 84 -52.45 47.91 53.81
CA GLN A 84 -52.82 46.49 53.95
C GLN A 84 -51.70 45.71 54.65
N SER A 85 -52.05 44.59 55.31
CA SER A 85 -51.05 43.68 55.85
C SER A 85 -50.42 42.82 54.75
N ILE A 86 -49.11 42.55 54.79
CA ILE A 86 -48.42 41.64 53.85
C ILE A 86 -48.99 40.21 53.84
N ASP A 87 -49.81 39.86 54.83
CA ASP A 87 -50.50 38.58 54.92
C ASP A 87 -51.43 38.31 53.74
N ILE A 88 -51.89 39.36 53.05
CA ILE A 88 -52.73 39.22 51.84
C ILE A 88 -52.06 38.40 50.74
N PHE A 89 -50.73 38.24 50.78
CA PHE A 89 -49.95 37.43 49.83
C PHE A 89 -49.79 35.96 50.26
N HIS A 90 -50.14 35.57 51.48
CA HIS A 90 -49.74 34.29 52.06
C HIS A 90 -50.91 33.52 52.70
N ALA A 91 -51.00 32.21 52.41
CA ALA A 91 -51.99 31.34 53.03
C ALA A 91 -51.71 31.05 54.53
N ASN A 92 -50.45 31.15 54.98
CA ASN A 92 -50.06 30.99 56.39
C ASN A 92 -49.32 32.24 56.91
N PRO A 93 -50.06 33.21 57.48
CA PRO A 93 -49.52 34.48 57.94
C PRO A 93 -48.37 34.47 58.95
N THR A 94 -48.32 33.42 59.77
CA THR A 94 -47.41 33.35 60.93
C THR A 94 -45.94 33.34 60.50
N HIS A 95 -45.64 32.77 59.34
CA HIS A 95 -44.26 32.58 58.89
C HIS A 95 -43.57 33.89 58.55
N GLN A 96 -44.13 34.70 57.65
CA GLN A 96 -43.53 35.96 57.23
C GLN A 96 -43.52 37.00 58.35
N ARG A 97 -44.52 36.98 59.24
CA ARG A 97 -44.56 37.84 60.43
C ARG A 97 -43.34 37.60 61.31
N ASN A 98 -43.00 36.34 61.59
CA ASN A 98 -41.81 35.98 62.37
C ASN A 98 -40.50 36.41 61.69
N ILE A 99 -40.44 36.41 60.36
CA ILE A 99 -39.25 36.85 59.62
C ILE A 99 -39.05 38.36 59.78
N ILE A 100 -40.10 39.17 59.64
CA ILE A 100 -39.97 40.64 59.65
C ILE A 100 -40.00 41.26 61.05
N SER A 101 -40.55 40.57 62.05
CA SER A 101 -40.69 41.10 63.42
C SER A 101 -39.39 41.13 64.20
N ASP A 102 -38.45 40.21 63.89
CA ASP A 102 -37.14 40.15 64.52
C ASP A 102 -36.06 40.50 63.50
N PRO A 103 -35.37 41.65 63.66
CA PRO A 103 -34.36 42.08 62.71
C PRO A 103 -33.14 41.13 62.64
N THR A 104 -32.93 40.25 63.62
CA THR A 104 -31.85 39.23 63.56
C THR A 104 -32.10 38.14 62.54
N ASN A 105 -33.35 37.98 62.08
CA ASN A 105 -33.71 37.11 60.97
C ASN A 105 -33.43 37.74 59.59
N LEU A 106 -32.98 39.01 59.55
CA LEU A 106 -32.71 39.78 58.34
C LEU A 106 -31.19 40.04 58.19
N PRO A 107 -30.64 40.07 56.97
CA PRO A 107 -31.35 40.00 55.69
C PRO A 107 -31.85 38.59 55.37
N TRP A 108 -33.05 38.51 54.82
CA TRP A 108 -33.64 37.25 54.35
C TRP A 108 -33.82 37.30 52.84
N THR A 109 -33.48 36.20 52.15
CA THR A 109 -33.65 36.10 50.70
C THR A 109 -34.46 34.85 50.37
N ALA A 110 -35.32 34.96 49.37
CA ALA A 110 -36.06 33.82 48.87
C ALA A 110 -36.40 33.96 47.40
N ARG A 111 -36.55 32.82 46.76
CA ARG A 111 -37.13 32.70 45.43
C ARG A 111 -38.54 32.14 45.57
N ILE A 112 -39.53 32.90 45.14
CA ILE A 112 -40.95 32.57 45.28
C ILE A 112 -41.48 32.15 43.91
N GLN A 113 -42.11 30.99 43.84
CA GLN A 113 -42.86 30.58 42.65
C GLN A 113 -44.29 31.09 42.76
N LEU A 114 -44.71 31.93 41.81
CA LEU A 114 -46.05 32.51 41.71
C LEU A 114 -46.64 32.14 40.35
N GLY A 115 -47.40 31.04 40.31
CA GLY A 115 -47.87 30.49 39.04
C GLY A 115 -46.69 30.11 38.13
N PRO A 116 -46.64 30.58 36.86
CA PRO A 116 -45.49 30.39 35.98
C PRO A 116 -44.31 31.32 36.30
N GLU A 117 -44.52 32.36 37.11
CA GLU A 117 -43.54 33.40 37.38
C GLU A 117 -42.66 33.04 38.57
N THR A 118 -41.37 33.35 38.47
CA THR A 118 -40.39 33.20 39.54
C THR A 118 -40.01 34.60 40.03
N LEU A 119 -40.15 34.86 41.33
CA LEU A 119 -39.81 36.13 41.95
C LEU A 119 -38.57 35.95 42.84
N ASN A 120 -37.60 36.85 42.72
CA ASN A 120 -36.52 36.99 43.70
C ASN A 120 -36.93 38.05 44.71
N LEU A 121 -36.86 37.73 46.00
CA LEU A 121 -37.20 38.60 47.11
C LEU A 121 -36.01 38.69 48.06
N LYS A 122 -35.68 39.91 48.48
CA LYS A 122 -34.73 40.22 49.55
C LYS A 122 -35.36 41.18 50.54
N ILE A 123 -35.35 40.79 51.80
CA ILE A 123 -35.86 41.55 52.92
C ILE A 123 -34.67 42.04 53.75
N SER A 124 -34.60 43.34 54.03
CA SER A 124 -33.52 43.97 54.80
C SER A 124 -34.11 44.82 55.92
N ALA A 125 -33.47 44.82 57.09
CA ALA A 125 -33.90 45.65 58.20
C ALA A 125 -33.50 47.12 57.97
N ILE A 126 -34.44 48.05 58.20
CA ILE A 126 -34.20 49.49 58.17
C ILE A 126 -34.21 50.02 59.59
N TYR A 127 -33.19 50.82 59.93
CA TYR A 127 -33.00 51.40 61.25
C TYR A 127 -33.08 52.92 61.21
N HIS A 128 -33.50 53.52 62.31
CA HIS A 128 -33.42 54.95 62.54
C HIS A 128 -31.98 55.37 62.84
N GLU A 129 -31.67 56.67 62.76
CA GLU A 129 -30.35 57.20 63.16
C GLU A 129 -30.02 56.89 64.64
N SER A 130 -31.05 56.65 65.47
CA SER A 130 -30.93 56.23 66.88
C SER A 130 -30.61 54.75 67.07
N GLY A 131 -30.66 53.92 66.03
CA GLY A 131 -30.46 52.47 66.08
C GLY A 131 -31.73 51.63 66.27
N ASP A 132 -32.89 52.26 66.37
CA ASP A 132 -34.18 51.56 66.51
C ASP A 132 -34.62 50.94 65.18
N TYR A 133 -35.11 49.71 65.20
CA TYR A 133 -35.63 49.02 64.02
C TYR A 133 -36.99 49.62 63.59
N ILE A 134 -37.03 50.21 62.40
CA ILE A 134 -38.21 50.91 61.86
C ILE A 134 -39.09 49.95 61.06
N GLY A 135 -38.49 49.03 60.30
CA GLY A 135 -39.27 48.08 59.52
C GLY A 135 -38.47 47.33 58.48
N ALA A 136 -39.16 46.36 57.87
CA ALA A 136 -38.59 45.48 56.88
C ALA A 136 -38.75 46.11 55.50
N MET A 137 -37.64 46.36 54.81
CA MET A 137 -37.63 46.74 53.40
C MET A 137 -37.53 45.48 52.54
N LEU A 138 -38.57 45.22 51.77
CA LEU A 138 -38.66 44.18 50.77
C LEU A 138 -38.24 44.76 49.42
N THR A 139 -37.22 44.19 48.81
CA THR A 139 -36.81 44.46 47.43
C THR A 139 -37.04 43.20 46.61
N TRP A 140 -37.72 43.30 45.47
CA TRP A 140 -38.05 42.12 44.68
C TRP A 140 -38.05 42.38 43.17
N SER A 141 -38.01 41.31 42.39
CA SER A 141 -38.01 41.37 40.93
C SER A 141 -38.55 40.07 40.33
N VAL A 142 -39.17 40.16 39.16
CA VAL A 142 -39.50 38.98 38.35
C VAL A 142 -38.23 38.44 37.70
N ALA A 143 -37.90 37.18 37.98
CA ALA A 143 -36.69 36.48 37.54
C ALA A 143 -36.97 35.32 36.57
N THR A 144 -38.22 35.08 36.19
CA THR A 144 -38.68 33.96 35.35
C THR A 144 -37.87 33.80 34.07
N GLN A 145 -37.67 34.89 33.31
CA GLN A 145 -36.93 34.85 32.06
C GLN A 145 -35.45 34.49 32.27
N ILE A 146 -34.83 35.03 33.31
CA ILE A 146 -33.42 34.77 33.64
C ILE A 146 -33.24 33.31 34.07
N VAL A 147 -34.12 32.80 34.94
CA VAL A 147 -34.08 31.40 35.37
C VAL A 147 -34.34 30.44 34.19
N GLY A 148 -35.30 30.77 33.32
CA GLY A 148 -35.55 30.00 32.09
C GLY A 148 -34.34 29.97 31.14
N LEU A 149 -33.69 31.13 30.93
CA LEU A 149 -32.47 31.22 30.15
C LEU A 149 -31.33 30.41 30.77
N MET A 150 -31.12 30.50 32.09
CA MET A 150 -30.11 29.72 32.81
C MET A 150 -30.31 28.21 32.64
N ASN A 151 -31.54 27.72 32.82
CA ASN A 151 -31.86 26.31 32.64
C ASN A 151 -31.66 25.86 31.19
N SER A 152 -32.09 26.67 30.22
CA SER A 152 -31.88 26.35 28.79
C SER A 152 -30.40 26.34 28.41
N PHE A 153 -29.61 27.25 28.99
CA PHE A 153 -28.17 27.31 28.81
C PHE A 153 -27.49 26.09 29.42
N GLU A 154 -27.86 25.70 30.65
CA GLU A 154 -27.37 24.48 31.30
C GLU A 154 -27.60 23.25 30.43
N GLN A 155 -28.81 23.08 29.92
CA GLN A 155 -29.16 21.94 29.08
C GLN A 155 -28.35 21.94 27.77
N ASN A 156 -28.33 23.07 27.06
CA ASN A 156 -27.60 23.17 25.79
C ASN A 156 -26.10 22.90 25.95
N VAL A 157 -25.50 23.35 27.06
CA VAL A 157 -24.09 23.08 27.34
C VAL A 157 -23.87 21.61 27.68
N LYS A 158 -24.73 21.00 28.52
CA LYS A 158 -24.64 19.57 28.85
C LYS A 158 -24.75 18.70 27.60
N ASP A 159 -25.71 18.98 26.74
CA ASP A 159 -25.87 18.26 25.47
C ASP A 159 -24.62 18.41 24.58
N THR A 160 -24.06 19.62 24.51
CA THR A 160 -22.83 19.88 23.74
C THR A 160 -21.63 19.13 24.32
N VAL A 161 -21.45 19.14 25.65
CA VAL A 161 -20.39 18.40 26.34
C VAL A 161 -20.53 16.90 26.09
N GLU A 162 -21.74 16.36 26.18
CA GLU A 162 -22.00 14.95 25.93
C GLU A 162 -21.64 14.58 24.49
N HIS A 163 -22.05 15.38 23.51
CA HIS A 163 -21.68 15.18 22.11
C HIS A 163 -20.16 15.25 21.88
N VAL A 164 -19.46 16.21 22.50
CA VAL A 164 -17.99 16.30 22.42
C VAL A 164 -17.32 15.09 23.06
N GLY A 165 -17.83 14.63 24.20
CA GLY A 165 -17.33 13.42 24.88
C GLY A 165 -17.51 12.16 24.05
N GLN A 166 -18.68 11.99 23.41
CA GLN A 166 -18.96 10.89 22.49
C GLN A 166 -18.05 10.94 21.26
N ALA A 167 -17.89 12.12 20.64
CA ALA A 167 -17.00 12.30 19.49
C ALA A 167 -15.53 12.00 19.84
N ALA A 168 -15.07 12.44 21.01
CA ALA A 168 -13.73 12.14 21.50
C ALA A 168 -13.52 10.63 21.76
N ALA A 169 -14.53 9.94 22.31
CA ALA A 169 -14.47 8.49 22.50
C ALA A 169 -14.37 7.74 21.15
N GLN A 170 -15.18 8.13 20.17
CA GLN A 170 -15.12 7.58 18.81
C GLN A 170 -13.77 7.84 18.14
N MET A 171 -13.20 9.05 18.28
CA MET A 171 -11.86 9.36 17.76
C MET A 171 -10.79 8.48 18.41
N SER A 172 -10.88 8.22 19.72
CA SER A 172 -9.94 7.34 20.43
C SER A 172 -10.02 5.90 19.92
N GLU A 173 -11.23 5.38 19.71
CA GLU A 173 -11.45 4.04 19.16
C GLU A 173 -10.91 3.92 17.73
N MET A 174 -11.21 4.90 16.87
CA MET A 174 -10.68 4.96 15.50
C MET A 174 -9.14 4.98 15.49
N SER A 175 -8.54 5.72 16.43
CA SER A 175 -7.07 5.78 16.58
C SER A 175 -6.48 4.43 16.96
N ASP A 176 -7.12 3.67 17.85
CA ASP A 176 -6.66 2.33 18.21
C ASP A 176 -6.75 1.36 17.04
N GLN A 177 -7.81 1.44 16.25
CA GLN A 177 -7.94 0.67 15.02
C GLN A 177 -6.86 1.03 13.99
N MET A 178 -6.54 2.31 13.84
CA MET A 178 -5.45 2.77 12.98
C MET A 178 -4.08 2.25 13.43
N ALA A 179 -3.79 2.31 14.72
CA ALA A 179 -2.53 1.79 15.27
C ALA A 179 -2.40 0.26 15.03
N GLU A 180 -3.48 -0.49 15.20
CA GLU A 180 -3.49 -1.93 14.92
C GLU A 180 -3.37 -2.23 13.42
N MET A 181 -3.95 -1.41 12.54
CA MET A 181 -3.76 -1.52 11.09
C MET A 181 -2.30 -1.25 10.70
N ALA A 182 -1.68 -0.21 11.24
CA ALA A 182 -0.27 0.11 11.02
C ALA A 182 0.63 -1.07 11.42
N LYS A 183 0.43 -1.61 12.62
CA LYS A 183 1.21 -2.76 13.12
C LYS A 183 1.06 -4.00 12.24
N ARG A 184 -0.15 -4.31 11.78
CA ARG A 184 -0.38 -5.41 10.84
C ARG A 184 0.31 -5.17 9.49
N ALA A 185 0.32 -3.93 9.01
CA ALA A 185 1.04 -3.56 7.79
C ALA A 185 2.55 -3.74 7.97
N GLU A 186 3.14 -3.35 9.10
CA GLU A 186 4.56 -3.58 9.42
C GLU A 186 4.93 -5.08 9.36
N THR A 187 4.12 -5.96 9.97
CA THR A 187 4.36 -7.42 9.91
C THR A 187 4.24 -7.97 8.48
N GLN A 188 3.31 -7.44 7.69
CA GLN A 188 3.14 -7.85 6.28
C GLN A 188 4.31 -7.38 5.41
N VAL A 189 4.84 -6.19 5.70
CA VAL A 189 6.05 -5.62 5.08
C VAL A 189 7.27 -6.50 5.35
N GLU A 190 7.48 -6.96 6.59
CA GLU A 190 8.57 -7.89 6.92
C GLU A 190 8.50 -9.19 6.11
N THR A 191 7.29 -9.77 6.00
CA THR A 191 7.07 -10.98 5.21
C THR A 191 7.35 -10.74 3.72
N ALA A 192 6.90 -9.60 3.18
CA ALA A 192 7.14 -9.22 1.79
C ALA A 192 8.63 -8.94 1.51
N ALA A 193 9.34 -8.32 2.46
CA ALA A 193 10.78 -8.06 2.37
C ALA A 193 11.55 -9.38 2.22
N SER A 194 11.27 -10.35 3.11
CA SER A 194 11.90 -11.67 3.05
C SER A 194 11.60 -12.39 1.73
N GLY A 195 10.36 -12.33 1.24
CA GLY A 195 10.01 -12.91 -0.06
C GLY A 195 10.74 -12.25 -1.25
N ALA A 196 10.95 -10.94 -1.19
CA ALA A 196 11.71 -10.21 -2.21
C ALA A 196 13.21 -10.55 -2.20
N GLU A 197 13.81 -10.74 -1.02
CA GLU A 197 15.20 -11.20 -0.89
C GLU A 197 15.40 -12.62 -1.43
N GLU A 198 14.46 -13.54 -1.12
CA GLU A 198 14.48 -14.89 -1.65
C GLU A 198 14.32 -14.89 -3.18
N ALA A 199 13.37 -14.11 -3.71
CA ALA A 199 13.18 -13.95 -5.15
C ALA A 199 14.44 -13.41 -5.84
N THR A 200 15.11 -12.43 -5.24
CA THR A 200 16.37 -11.87 -5.76
C THR A 200 17.46 -12.95 -5.84
N THR A 201 17.59 -13.78 -4.79
CA THR A 201 18.53 -14.91 -4.78
C THR A 201 18.23 -15.94 -5.86
N ASN A 202 16.95 -16.26 -6.06
CA ASN A 202 16.51 -17.18 -7.12
C ASN A 202 16.82 -16.63 -8.51
N VAL A 203 16.53 -15.35 -8.75
CA VAL A 203 16.83 -14.66 -10.02
C VAL A 203 18.34 -14.67 -10.29
N GLN A 204 19.18 -14.40 -9.29
CA GLN A 204 20.64 -14.48 -9.41
C GLN A 204 21.11 -15.89 -9.82
N THR A 205 20.50 -16.93 -9.25
CA THR A 205 20.82 -18.32 -9.56
C THR A 205 20.46 -18.68 -11.00
N VAL A 206 19.28 -18.25 -11.48
CA VAL A 206 18.87 -18.46 -12.87
C VAL A 206 19.74 -17.66 -13.83
N ALA A 207 20.19 -16.46 -13.46
CA ALA A 207 21.12 -15.66 -14.25
C ALA A 207 22.44 -16.41 -14.51
N SER A 208 23.07 -16.92 -13.44
CA SER A 208 24.30 -17.70 -13.54
C SER A 208 24.10 -18.96 -14.40
N ALA A 209 22.98 -19.66 -14.24
CA ALA A 209 22.67 -20.83 -15.06
C ALA A 209 22.49 -20.48 -16.54
N ALA A 210 21.86 -19.34 -16.85
CA ALA A 210 21.72 -18.86 -18.23
C ALA A 210 23.06 -18.47 -18.86
N GLU A 211 23.98 -17.89 -18.07
CA GLU A 211 25.36 -17.61 -18.52
C GLU A 211 26.14 -18.91 -18.81
N GLU A 212 26.06 -19.91 -17.93
CA GLU A 212 26.67 -21.22 -18.15
C GLU A 212 26.10 -21.95 -19.37
N LEU A 213 24.78 -21.88 -19.58
CA LEU A 213 24.13 -22.43 -20.77
C LEU A 213 24.60 -21.73 -22.04
N THR A 214 24.74 -20.40 -22.01
CA THR A 214 25.25 -19.62 -23.15
C THR A 214 26.67 -20.06 -23.53
N SER A 215 27.54 -20.25 -22.54
CA SER A 215 28.90 -20.77 -22.77
C SER A 215 28.87 -22.19 -23.35
N SER A 216 28.02 -23.07 -22.81
CA SER A 216 27.89 -24.45 -23.26
C SER A 216 27.38 -24.54 -24.71
N ILE A 217 26.40 -23.70 -25.07
CA ILE A 217 25.86 -23.59 -26.43
C ILE A 217 26.94 -23.14 -27.42
N ALA A 218 27.77 -22.16 -27.04
CA ALA A 218 28.87 -21.70 -27.88
C ALA A 218 29.91 -22.81 -28.12
N GLU A 219 30.23 -23.59 -27.09
CA GLU A 219 31.14 -24.74 -27.21
C GLU A 219 30.56 -25.83 -28.11
N ILE A 220 29.29 -26.21 -27.90
CA ILE A 220 28.61 -27.22 -28.72
C ILE A 220 28.54 -26.75 -30.19
N SER A 221 28.22 -25.48 -30.44
CA SER A 221 28.22 -24.91 -31.79
C SER A 221 29.58 -25.06 -32.49
N SER A 222 30.67 -24.78 -31.76
CA SER A 222 32.04 -24.98 -32.27
C SER A 222 32.34 -26.46 -32.58
N GLN A 223 31.95 -27.38 -31.68
CA GLN A 223 32.15 -28.82 -31.87
C GLN A 223 31.33 -29.38 -33.05
N VAL A 224 30.10 -28.90 -33.25
CA VAL A 224 29.25 -29.27 -34.39
C VAL A 224 29.85 -28.76 -35.70
N ALA A 225 30.30 -27.51 -35.75
CA ALA A 225 30.97 -26.96 -36.92
C ALA A 225 32.27 -27.70 -37.26
N GLN A 226 33.02 -28.14 -36.25
CA GLN A 226 34.20 -29.00 -36.45
C GLN A 226 33.81 -30.37 -36.99
N SER A 227 32.74 -30.98 -36.48
CA SER A 227 32.26 -32.29 -36.93
C SER A 227 31.81 -32.25 -38.39
N ALA A 228 31.11 -31.18 -38.81
CA ALA A 228 30.72 -30.96 -40.20
C ALA A 228 31.95 -30.86 -41.13
N ARG A 229 33.01 -30.15 -40.71
CA ARG A 229 34.28 -30.08 -41.47
C ARG A 229 34.94 -31.46 -41.60
N ILE A 230 35.04 -32.21 -40.51
CA ILE A 230 35.64 -33.56 -40.52
C ILE A 230 34.86 -34.49 -41.44
N SER A 231 33.52 -34.45 -41.43
CA SER A 231 32.69 -35.22 -42.35
C SER A 231 32.97 -34.84 -43.80
N GLN A 232 33.05 -33.55 -44.12
CA GLN A 232 33.36 -33.09 -45.48
C GLN A 232 34.73 -33.58 -45.96
N ASP A 233 35.75 -33.52 -45.11
CA ASP A 233 37.09 -34.04 -45.42
C ASP A 233 37.06 -35.56 -45.63
N ALA A 234 36.31 -36.29 -44.80
CA ALA A 234 36.16 -37.73 -44.92
C ALA A 234 35.43 -38.15 -46.21
N VAL A 235 34.44 -37.38 -46.67
CA VAL A 235 33.81 -37.61 -48.00
C VAL A 235 34.85 -37.47 -49.10
N SER A 236 35.66 -36.41 -49.08
CA SER A 236 36.68 -36.19 -50.10
C SER A 236 37.74 -37.31 -50.12
N GLU A 237 38.14 -37.80 -48.94
CA GLU A 237 39.09 -38.91 -48.83
C GLU A 237 38.49 -40.25 -49.30
N ALA A 238 37.20 -40.50 -49.02
CA ALA A 238 36.48 -41.66 -49.54
C ALA A 238 36.36 -41.63 -51.07
N GLU A 239 36.07 -40.46 -51.66
CA GLU A 239 36.03 -40.27 -53.12
C GLU A 239 37.40 -40.54 -53.77
N ARG A 240 38.47 -40.00 -53.17
CA ARG A 240 39.85 -40.24 -53.63
C ARG A 240 40.23 -41.71 -53.57
N THR A 241 39.86 -42.39 -52.48
CA THR A 241 40.09 -43.83 -52.31
C THR A 241 39.30 -44.63 -53.35
N ASN A 242 38.01 -44.30 -53.56
CA ASN A 242 37.16 -44.94 -54.56
C ASN A 242 37.75 -44.80 -55.98
N SER A 243 38.28 -43.62 -56.34
CA SER A 243 38.95 -43.42 -57.62
C SER A 243 40.19 -44.30 -57.77
N THR A 244 41.00 -44.42 -56.72
CA THR A 244 42.22 -45.24 -56.73
C THR A 244 41.89 -46.73 -56.90
N VAL A 245 40.90 -47.22 -56.16
CA VAL A 245 40.45 -48.62 -56.23
C VAL A 245 39.79 -48.93 -57.57
N ARG A 246 39.02 -48.00 -58.16
CA ARG A 246 38.51 -48.15 -59.53
C ARG A 246 39.63 -48.27 -60.57
N GLY A 247 40.70 -47.49 -60.43
CA GLY A 247 41.88 -47.62 -61.29
C GLY A 247 42.58 -48.98 -61.17
N LEU A 248 42.59 -49.55 -59.95
CA LEU A 248 43.07 -50.91 -59.73
C LEU A 248 42.16 -51.94 -60.43
N ALA A 249 40.83 -51.80 -60.31
CA ALA A 249 39.87 -52.67 -60.98
C ALA A 249 40.07 -52.69 -62.50
N GLU A 250 40.21 -51.51 -63.12
CA GLU A 250 40.47 -51.37 -64.56
C GLU A 250 41.82 -52.00 -64.96
N SER A 251 42.84 -51.84 -64.12
CA SER A 251 44.15 -52.46 -64.36
C SER A 251 44.08 -53.98 -64.28
N SER A 252 43.34 -54.54 -63.32
CA SER A 252 43.12 -55.98 -63.20
C SER A 252 42.29 -56.55 -64.35
N GLU A 253 41.35 -55.78 -64.90
CA GLU A 253 40.60 -56.15 -66.12
C GLU A 253 41.53 -56.27 -67.33
N LYS A 254 42.39 -55.28 -67.56
CA LYS A 254 43.42 -55.31 -68.63
C LYS A 254 44.39 -56.49 -68.48
N ILE A 255 44.80 -56.82 -67.25
CA ILE A 255 45.64 -58.00 -67.00
C ILE A 255 44.86 -59.28 -67.37
N GLY A 256 43.57 -59.36 -67.02
CA GLY A 256 42.69 -60.46 -67.42
C GLY A 256 42.67 -60.67 -68.94
N GLU A 257 42.49 -59.59 -69.71
CA GLU A 257 42.52 -59.64 -71.18
C GLU A 257 43.86 -60.16 -71.73
N VAL A 258 44.98 -59.71 -71.15
CA VAL A 258 46.33 -60.17 -71.52
C VAL A 258 46.50 -61.66 -71.21
N ILE A 259 46.00 -62.14 -70.08
CA ILE A 259 46.08 -63.56 -69.71
C ILE A 259 45.26 -64.42 -70.69
N THR A 260 44.07 -63.98 -71.09
CA THR A 260 43.28 -64.67 -72.15
C THR A 260 44.06 -64.77 -73.45
N LEU A 261 44.71 -63.67 -73.89
CA LEU A 261 45.55 -63.68 -75.09
C LEU A 261 46.73 -64.66 -74.97
N ILE A 262 47.40 -64.72 -73.82
CA ILE A 262 48.51 -65.66 -73.59
C ILE A 262 48.00 -67.11 -73.64
N GLN A 263 46.81 -67.37 -73.08
CA GLN A 263 46.19 -68.69 -73.09
C GLN A 263 45.80 -69.16 -74.51
N ASP A 264 45.35 -68.23 -75.36
CA ASP A 264 45.13 -68.46 -76.79
C ASP A 264 46.44 -68.77 -77.53
N ILE A 265 47.51 -67.99 -77.26
CA ILE A 265 48.84 -68.22 -77.85
C ILE A 265 49.39 -69.60 -77.42
N ALA A 266 49.25 -69.97 -76.15
CA ALA A 266 49.68 -71.27 -75.64
C ALA A 266 48.92 -72.41 -76.33
N SER A 267 47.60 -72.27 -76.50
CA SER A 267 46.76 -73.24 -77.21
C SER A 267 47.15 -73.37 -78.68
N GLN A 268 47.41 -72.26 -79.38
CA GLN A 268 47.88 -72.24 -80.76
C GLN A 268 49.28 -72.86 -80.90
N THR A 269 50.18 -72.58 -79.95
CA THR A 269 51.53 -73.14 -79.89
C THR A 269 51.49 -74.66 -79.67
N ASN A 270 50.59 -75.14 -78.80
CA ASN A 270 50.37 -76.57 -78.59
C ASN A 270 49.86 -77.27 -79.85
N LEU A 271 48.94 -76.64 -80.60
CA LEU A 271 48.47 -77.15 -81.90
C LEU A 271 49.58 -77.17 -82.96
N LEU A 272 50.40 -76.12 -83.05
CA LEU A 272 51.56 -76.09 -83.95
C LEU A 272 52.58 -77.17 -83.62
N ALA A 273 52.88 -77.34 -82.32
CA ALA A 273 53.79 -78.38 -81.84
C ALA A 273 53.25 -79.79 -82.10
N LEU A 274 51.93 -79.99 -81.99
CA LEU A 274 51.27 -81.24 -82.34
C LEU A 274 51.42 -81.55 -83.85
N ASN A 275 51.14 -80.57 -84.71
CA ASN A 275 51.31 -80.70 -86.16
C ASN A 275 52.78 -81.01 -86.52
N ALA A 276 53.73 -80.34 -85.87
CA ALA A 276 55.16 -80.61 -86.05
C ALA A 276 55.55 -82.03 -85.58
N THR A 277 54.95 -82.52 -84.50
CA THR A 277 55.16 -83.90 -84.01
C THR A 277 54.64 -84.93 -85.01
N ILE A 278 53.48 -84.67 -85.64
CA ILE A 278 52.90 -85.52 -86.69
C ILE A 278 53.81 -85.55 -87.91
N GLU A 279 54.29 -84.41 -88.38
CA GLU A 279 55.15 -84.34 -89.57
C GLU A 279 56.54 -84.94 -89.30
N ALA A 280 57.08 -84.78 -88.08
CA ALA A 280 58.30 -85.44 -87.66
C ALA A 280 58.16 -86.98 -87.61
N ALA A 281 57.01 -87.49 -87.17
CA ALA A 281 56.71 -88.93 -87.23
C ALA A 281 56.59 -89.43 -88.69
N ARG A 282 56.06 -88.59 -89.59
CA ARG A 282 55.94 -88.88 -91.02
C ARG A 282 57.29 -88.96 -91.74
N ALA A 283 58.28 -88.20 -91.29
CA ALA A 283 59.65 -88.19 -91.81
C ALA A 283 60.53 -89.38 -91.35
N GLY A 284 60.03 -90.26 -90.47
CA GLY A 284 60.74 -91.48 -90.04
C GLY A 284 62.03 -91.20 -89.24
N GLU A 285 63.12 -91.93 -89.52
CA GLU A 285 64.41 -91.78 -88.83
C GLU A 285 65.01 -90.37 -88.95
N ALA A 286 64.77 -89.67 -90.07
CA ALA A 286 65.28 -88.32 -90.31
C ALA A 286 64.57 -87.25 -89.44
N GLY A 287 63.37 -87.54 -88.93
CA GLY A 287 62.55 -86.63 -88.14
C GLY A 287 62.77 -86.71 -86.63
N LYS A 288 63.55 -87.66 -86.11
CA LYS A 288 63.69 -87.93 -84.66
C LYS A 288 64.11 -86.70 -83.84
N GLY A 289 65.10 -85.93 -84.32
CA GLY A 289 65.54 -84.70 -83.64
C GLY A 289 64.44 -83.62 -83.61
N PHE A 290 63.67 -83.51 -84.70
CA PHE A 290 62.54 -82.59 -84.81
C PHE A 290 61.38 -83.01 -83.91
N ALA A 291 61.13 -84.32 -83.76
CA ALA A 291 60.10 -84.87 -82.88
C ALA A 291 60.36 -84.54 -81.40
N VAL A 292 61.63 -84.58 -80.95
CA VAL A 292 62.00 -84.21 -79.58
C VAL A 292 61.72 -82.73 -79.33
N VAL A 293 62.13 -81.84 -80.24
CA VAL A 293 61.88 -80.40 -80.12
C VAL A 293 60.37 -80.11 -80.13
N ALA A 294 59.61 -80.73 -81.02
CA ALA A 294 58.16 -80.57 -81.09
C ALA A 294 57.47 -81.05 -79.79
N SER A 295 57.93 -82.16 -79.20
CA SER A 295 57.43 -82.63 -77.90
C SER A 295 57.77 -81.67 -76.76
N GLU A 296 58.96 -81.06 -76.77
CA GLU A 296 59.37 -80.09 -75.76
C GLU A 296 58.55 -78.79 -75.85
N VAL A 297 58.35 -78.28 -77.07
CA VAL A 297 57.48 -77.11 -77.31
C VAL A 297 56.04 -77.40 -76.89
N LYS A 298 55.54 -78.62 -77.15
CA LYS A 298 54.22 -79.06 -76.70
C LYS A 298 54.11 -79.07 -75.17
N ASN A 299 55.12 -79.58 -74.47
CA ASN A 299 55.15 -79.59 -73.01
C ASN A 299 55.19 -78.16 -72.44
N LEU A 300 56.02 -77.28 -73.01
CA LEU A 300 56.12 -75.88 -72.59
C LEU A 300 54.81 -75.12 -72.82
N ALA A 301 54.13 -75.37 -73.93
CA ALA A 301 52.81 -74.80 -74.22
C ALA A 301 51.75 -75.25 -73.19
N ASN A 302 51.73 -76.53 -72.82
CA ASN A 302 50.83 -77.05 -71.78
C ASN A 302 51.16 -76.49 -70.39
N GLN A 303 52.45 -76.33 -70.05
CA GLN A 303 52.85 -75.67 -68.80
C GLN A 303 52.42 -74.20 -68.79
N THR A 304 52.58 -73.50 -69.91
CA THR A 304 52.16 -72.10 -70.05
C THR A 304 50.65 -71.98 -69.87
N ALA A 305 49.86 -72.85 -70.52
CA ALA A 305 48.40 -72.86 -70.39
C ALA A 305 47.93 -73.07 -68.95
N ARG A 306 48.55 -74.00 -68.21
CA ARG A 306 48.26 -74.23 -66.78
C ARG A 306 48.63 -73.02 -65.93
N ALA A 307 49.81 -72.45 -66.14
CA ALA A 307 50.24 -71.26 -65.41
C ALA A 307 49.31 -70.06 -65.67
N THR A 308 48.85 -69.86 -66.90
CA THR A 308 47.86 -68.81 -67.21
C THR A 308 46.49 -69.07 -66.57
N GLU A 309 46.07 -70.33 -66.45
CA GLU A 309 44.81 -70.69 -65.79
C GLU A 309 44.85 -70.39 -64.27
N GLU A 310 45.98 -70.69 -63.63
CA GLU A 310 46.23 -70.32 -62.23
C GLU A 310 46.24 -68.79 -62.04
N ILE A 311 46.92 -68.04 -62.92
CA ILE A 311 46.94 -66.57 -62.86
C ILE A 311 45.55 -65.99 -63.13
N ALA A 312 44.79 -66.54 -64.08
CA ALA A 312 43.42 -66.10 -64.36
C ALA A 312 42.53 -66.23 -63.12
N THR A 313 42.66 -67.33 -62.37
CA THR A 313 41.97 -67.54 -61.10
C THR A 313 42.36 -66.45 -60.09
N GLN A 314 43.66 -66.19 -59.93
CA GLN A 314 44.17 -65.16 -59.01
C GLN A 314 43.68 -63.75 -59.38
N ILE A 315 43.61 -63.42 -60.68
CA ILE A 315 43.10 -62.14 -61.16
C ILE A 315 41.59 -62.02 -60.90
N GLY A 316 40.82 -63.10 -61.09
CA GLY A 316 39.41 -63.13 -60.73
C GLY A 316 39.16 -62.87 -59.24
N GLU A 317 39.99 -63.44 -58.36
CA GLU A 317 39.95 -63.14 -56.92
C GLU A 317 40.26 -61.66 -56.62
N ILE A 318 41.28 -61.09 -57.27
CA ILE A 318 41.64 -59.68 -57.12
C ILE A 318 40.49 -58.77 -57.59
N GLN A 319 39.88 -59.05 -58.74
CA GLN A 319 38.74 -58.29 -59.26
C GLN A 319 37.56 -58.34 -58.30
N ASN A 320 37.22 -59.53 -57.79
CA ASN A 320 36.15 -59.70 -56.81
C ASN A 320 36.42 -58.92 -55.52
N SER A 321 37.64 -59.01 -54.99
CA SER A 321 38.05 -58.27 -53.79
C SER A 321 37.99 -56.75 -54.01
N THR A 322 38.44 -56.28 -55.18
CA THR A 322 38.41 -54.86 -55.55
C THR A 322 36.99 -54.34 -55.68
N ASN A 323 36.08 -55.11 -56.29
CA ASN A 323 34.66 -54.78 -56.35
C ASN A 323 34.01 -54.70 -54.96
N GLY A 324 34.36 -55.64 -54.07
CA GLY A 324 33.94 -55.59 -52.67
C GLY A 324 34.43 -54.32 -51.95
N ALA A 325 35.68 -53.92 -52.17
CA ALA A 325 36.24 -52.68 -51.62
C ALA A 325 35.52 -51.43 -52.14
N VAL A 326 35.20 -51.36 -53.45
CA VAL A 326 34.42 -50.24 -54.03
C VAL A 326 33.04 -50.12 -53.35
N GLN A 327 32.34 -51.24 -53.16
CA GLN A 327 31.03 -51.23 -52.47
C GLN A 327 31.15 -50.77 -51.02
N ALA A 328 32.17 -51.25 -50.29
CA ALA A 328 32.43 -50.83 -48.91
C ALA A 328 32.71 -49.31 -48.81
N ILE A 329 33.53 -48.76 -49.71
CA ILE A 329 33.84 -47.33 -49.74
C ILE A 329 32.59 -46.49 -50.05
N GLN A 330 31.73 -46.93 -50.98
CA GLN A 330 30.45 -46.26 -51.24
C GLN A 330 29.53 -46.28 -50.02
N GLY A 331 29.48 -47.40 -49.29
CA GLY A 331 28.76 -47.50 -48.03
C GLY A 331 29.27 -46.52 -46.97
N ILE A 332 30.60 -46.41 -46.82
CA ILE A 332 31.24 -45.43 -45.93
C ILE A 332 30.85 -44.00 -46.33
N GLY A 333 30.91 -43.66 -47.62
CA GLY A 333 30.52 -42.35 -48.12
C GLY A 333 29.06 -41.99 -47.79
N LYS A 334 28.14 -42.96 -47.91
CA LYS A 334 26.74 -42.76 -47.51
C LYS A 334 26.61 -42.46 -46.02
N THR A 335 27.27 -43.25 -45.16
CA THR A 335 27.23 -43.03 -43.70
C THR A 335 27.83 -41.67 -43.32
N ILE A 336 28.89 -41.21 -43.98
CA ILE A 336 29.47 -39.89 -43.71
C ILE A 336 28.51 -38.76 -44.11
N ASN A 337 27.80 -38.90 -45.23
CA ASN A 337 26.76 -37.94 -45.62
C ASN A 337 25.62 -37.89 -44.59
N GLU A 338 25.17 -39.04 -44.08
CA GLU A 338 24.18 -39.09 -43.00
C GLU A 338 24.68 -38.37 -41.73
N ILE A 339 25.97 -38.52 -41.38
CA ILE A 339 26.59 -37.77 -40.26
C ILE A 339 26.57 -36.25 -40.54
N SER A 340 26.86 -35.82 -41.78
CA SER A 340 26.82 -34.42 -42.15
C SER A 340 25.42 -33.80 -42.04
N GLU A 341 24.38 -34.55 -42.43
CA GLU A 341 22.99 -34.10 -42.28
C GLU A 341 22.60 -33.98 -40.80
N ILE A 342 23.01 -34.95 -39.96
CA ILE A 342 22.78 -34.91 -38.52
C ILE A 342 23.48 -33.69 -37.90
N ALA A 343 24.74 -33.42 -38.28
CA ALA A 343 25.48 -32.26 -37.79
C ALA A 343 24.77 -30.94 -38.14
N ALA A 344 24.23 -30.82 -39.36
CA ALA A 344 23.45 -29.65 -39.76
C ALA A 344 22.15 -29.49 -38.94
N ALA A 345 21.45 -30.60 -38.65
CA ALA A 345 20.25 -30.57 -37.81
C ALA A 345 20.58 -30.16 -36.36
N ILE A 346 21.68 -30.67 -35.80
CA ILE A 346 22.14 -30.26 -34.46
C ILE A 346 22.51 -28.77 -34.46
N ALA A 347 23.19 -28.27 -35.49
CA ALA A 347 23.55 -26.86 -35.59
C ALA A 347 22.32 -25.95 -35.52
N ALA A 348 21.27 -26.28 -36.28
CA ALA A 348 20.01 -25.54 -36.25
C ALA A 348 19.34 -25.57 -34.86
N ALA A 349 19.33 -26.73 -34.19
CA ALA A 349 18.77 -26.86 -32.84
C ALA A 349 19.58 -26.06 -31.80
N VAL A 350 20.91 -26.01 -31.95
CA VAL A 350 21.80 -25.25 -31.06
C VAL A 350 21.60 -23.74 -31.25
N GLU A 351 21.39 -23.27 -32.48
CA GLU A 351 21.03 -21.86 -32.75
C GLU A 351 19.70 -21.49 -32.08
N GLU A 352 18.68 -22.35 -32.19
CA GLU A 352 17.39 -22.15 -31.52
C GLU A 352 17.52 -22.13 -29.99
N GLN A 353 18.30 -23.05 -29.41
CA GLN A 353 18.62 -23.05 -27.98
C GLN A 353 19.35 -21.76 -27.55
N GLY A 354 20.24 -21.24 -28.40
CA GLY A 354 20.92 -19.97 -28.16
C GLY A 354 19.94 -18.80 -28.08
N ALA A 355 18.97 -18.74 -29.01
CA ALA A 355 17.92 -17.72 -29.00
C ALA A 355 17.04 -17.81 -27.73
N ALA A 356 16.59 -19.02 -27.38
CA ALA A 356 15.79 -19.25 -26.18
C ALA A 356 16.55 -18.88 -24.88
N THR A 357 17.83 -19.22 -24.80
CA THR A 357 18.68 -18.88 -23.63
C THR A 357 18.89 -17.37 -23.51
N SER A 358 19.04 -16.67 -24.64
CA SER A 358 19.12 -15.20 -24.65
C SER A 358 17.81 -14.55 -24.16
N GLU A 359 16.66 -15.13 -24.53
CA GLU A 359 15.35 -14.68 -24.04
C GLU A 359 15.19 -14.94 -22.53
N ILE A 360 15.64 -16.09 -22.02
CA ILE A 360 15.69 -16.38 -20.59
C ILE A 360 16.53 -15.32 -19.87
N SER A 361 17.74 -15.02 -20.36
CA SER A 361 18.61 -14.00 -19.77
C SER A 361 17.93 -12.62 -19.70
N ARG A 362 17.22 -12.22 -20.76
CA ARG A 362 16.43 -10.97 -20.77
C ARG A 362 15.29 -10.99 -19.74
N ASN A 363 14.55 -12.09 -19.66
CA ASN A 363 13.46 -12.25 -18.69
C ASN A 363 13.96 -12.24 -17.24
N VAL A 364 15.13 -12.83 -16.99
CA VAL A 364 15.80 -12.80 -15.69
C VAL A 364 16.19 -11.39 -15.29
N GLN A 365 16.75 -10.59 -16.22
CA GLN A 365 17.05 -9.17 -15.95
C GLN A 365 15.79 -8.36 -15.63
N GLN A 366 14.70 -8.61 -16.35
CA GLN A 366 13.41 -7.97 -16.06
C GLN A 366 12.85 -8.39 -14.69
N ALA A 367 12.96 -9.68 -14.35
CA ALA A 367 12.57 -10.18 -13.04
C ALA A 367 13.41 -9.54 -11.92
N ALA A 368 14.72 -9.38 -12.12
CA ALA A 368 15.62 -8.71 -11.17
C ALA A 368 15.21 -7.25 -10.92
N ALA A 369 14.88 -6.51 -11.99
CA ALA A 369 14.37 -5.16 -11.86
C ALA A 369 13.04 -5.14 -11.07
N GLY A 370 12.13 -6.07 -11.39
CA GLY A 370 10.86 -6.21 -10.68
C GLY A 370 11.01 -6.54 -9.20
N THR A 371 11.96 -7.41 -8.82
CA THR A 371 12.22 -7.69 -7.39
C THR A 371 12.79 -6.47 -6.67
N GLN A 372 13.63 -5.69 -7.34
CA GLN A 372 14.18 -4.45 -6.79
C GLN A 372 13.09 -3.37 -6.59
N ASP A 373 12.15 -3.24 -7.53
CA ASP A 373 10.99 -2.36 -7.41
C ASP A 373 10.08 -2.76 -6.24
N VAL A 374 9.88 -4.07 -6.03
CA VAL A 374 9.14 -4.60 -4.87
C VAL A 374 9.86 -4.26 -3.58
N SER A 375 11.18 -4.45 -3.48
CA SER A 375 11.95 -4.05 -2.29
C SER A 375 11.84 -2.54 -2.01
N GLY A 376 11.84 -1.70 -3.04
CA GLY A 376 11.57 -0.26 -2.89
C GLY A 376 10.17 0.01 -2.32
N SER A 377 9.15 -0.62 -2.89
CA SER A 377 7.75 -0.48 -2.46
C SER A 377 7.53 -0.95 -1.02
N VAL A 378 8.24 -2.00 -0.60
CA VAL A 378 8.21 -2.52 0.79
C VAL A 378 8.77 -1.49 1.77
N ASN A 379 9.87 -0.82 1.42
CA ASN A 379 10.43 0.26 2.24
C ASN A 379 9.47 1.45 2.36
N ASP A 380 8.85 1.84 1.25
CA ASP A 380 7.86 2.93 1.24
C ASP A 380 6.63 2.59 2.09
N LEU A 381 6.12 1.37 1.97
CA LEU A 381 5.00 0.88 2.80
C LEU A 381 5.37 0.85 4.30
N ASN A 382 6.61 0.51 4.64
CA ASN A 382 7.07 0.55 6.02
C ASN A 382 7.02 1.97 6.60
N MET A 383 7.48 2.96 5.82
CA MET A 383 7.40 4.38 6.22
C MET A 383 5.95 4.83 6.40
N VAL A 384 5.06 4.50 5.46
CA VAL A 384 3.64 4.85 5.53
C VAL A 384 2.94 4.19 6.73
N ALA A 385 3.26 2.93 7.03
CA ALA A 385 2.73 2.25 8.21
C ALA A 385 3.19 2.95 9.50
N SER A 386 4.47 3.29 9.59
CA SER A 386 5.05 4.02 10.73
C SER A 386 4.38 5.40 10.93
N ASP A 387 4.24 6.18 9.85
CA ASP A 387 3.58 7.49 9.86
C ASP A 387 2.10 7.38 10.28
N THR A 388 1.41 6.32 9.83
CA THR A 388 0.04 6.03 10.23
C THR A 388 -0.05 5.73 11.72
N GLY A 389 0.88 4.93 12.26
CA GLY A 389 0.97 4.65 13.69
C GLY A 389 1.23 5.91 14.52
N GLN A 390 2.12 6.79 14.06
CA GLN A 390 2.38 8.07 14.71
C GLN A 390 1.15 9.00 14.67
N SER A 391 0.48 9.09 13.53
CA SER A 391 -0.73 9.90 13.37
C SER A 391 -1.86 9.40 14.27
N ALA A 392 -2.04 8.08 14.37
CA ALA A 392 -2.99 7.47 15.29
C ALA A 392 -2.70 7.86 16.75
N ALA A 393 -1.43 7.83 17.17
CA ALA A 393 -1.03 8.25 18.50
C ALA A 393 -1.37 9.73 18.78
N GLN A 394 -1.14 10.62 17.79
CA GLN A 394 -1.50 12.04 17.91
C GLN A 394 -3.01 12.25 18.01
N VAL A 395 -3.81 11.55 17.19
CA VAL A 395 -5.28 11.67 17.25
C VAL A 395 -5.79 11.17 18.61
N ARG A 396 -5.25 10.07 19.15
CA ARG A 396 -5.57 9.57 20.49
C ARG A 396 -5.27 10.60 21.57
N GLU A 397 -4.12 11.27 21.51
CA GLU A 397 -3.76 12.35 22.45
C GLU A 397 -4.73 13.55 22.37
N LYS A 398 -5.07 14.00 21.16
CA LYS A 398 -6.02 15.10 20.97
C LYS A 398 -7.44 14.73 21.40
N ALA A 399 -7.86 13.50 21.17
CA ALA A 399 -9.14 12.98 21.64
C ALA A 399 -9.19 12.94 23.19
N ALA A 400 -8.12 12.50 23.85
CA ALA A 400 -8.01 12.54 25.30
C ALA A 400 -8.11 13.99 25.83
N THR A 401 -7.41 14.92 25.19
CA THR A 401 -7.47 16.35 25.55
C THR A 401 -8.88 16.94 25.38
N LEU A 402 -9.59 16.61 24.29
CA LEU A 402 -10.97 17.03 24.06
C LEU A 402 -11.92 16.52 25.14
N ARG A 403 -11.78 15.24 25.52
CA ARG A 403 -12.56 14.64 26.61
C ARG A 403 -12.32 15.37 27.94
N ASP A 404 -11.06 15.65 28.26
CA ASP A 404 -10.69 16.33 29.50
C ASP A 404 -11.22 17.78 29.52
N ASN A 405 -11.14 18.48 28.38
CA ASN A 405 -11.72 19.82 28.20
C ASN A 405 -13.26 19.81 28.34
N ALA A 406 -13.94 18.80 27.81
CA ALA A 406 -15.39 18.65 27.95
C ALA A 406 -15.77 18.45 29.43
N MET A 407 -15.05 17.59 30.16
CA MET A 407 -15.24 17.40 31.61
C MET A 407 -14.92 18.64 32.44
N LEU A 408 -13.98 19.48 31.97
CA LEU A 408 -13.67 20.76 32.62
C LEU A 408 -14.80 21.79 32.38
N LEU A 409 -15.31 21.85 31.15
CA LEU A 409 -16.41 22.76 30.78
C LEU A 409 -17.68 22.43 31.57
N ASP A 410 -18.03 21.14 31.67
CA ASP A 410 -19.17 20.66 32.46
C ASP A 410 -19.11 21.11 33.93
N ARG A 411 -17.96 20.91 34.55
CA ARG A 411 -17.70 21.34 35.93
C ARG A 411 -17.77 22.86 36.08
N SER A 412 -17.18 23.60 35.14
CA SER A 412 -17.14 25.07 35.17
C SER A 412 -18.54 25.67 35.01
N VAL A 413 -19.37 25.10 34.13
CA VAL A 413 -20.74 25.55 33.92
C VAL A 413 -21.62 25.21 35.11
N THR A 414 -21.48 24.01 35.67
CA THR A 414 -22.20 23.63 36.90
C THR A 414 -21.86 24.59 38.04
N GLN A 415 -20.57 24.87 38.26
CA GLN A 415 -20.12 25.83 39.28
C GLN A 415 -20.68 27.23 39.03
N PHE A 416 -20.59 27.74 37.79
CA PHE A 416 -21.09 29.06 37.42
C PHE A 416 -22.59 29.22 37.68
N LEU A 417 -23.38 28.19 37.35
CA LEU A 417 -24.83 28.20 37.57
C LEU A 417 -25.18 28.14 39.05
N ASP A 418 -24.41 27.42 39.86
CA ASP A 418 -24.60 27.39 41.31
C ASP A 418 -24.23 28.74 41.95
N GLU A 419 -23.17 29.40 41.48
CA GLU A 419 -22.84 30.77 41.90
C GLU A 419 -23.99 31.74 41.54
N LEU A 420 -24.52 31.69 40.32
CA LEU A 420 -25.67 32.52 39.92
C LEU A 420 -26.97 32.24 40.68
N LYS A 421 -27.15 31.04 41.26
CA LYS A 421 -28.30 30.75 42.12
C LYS A 421 -28.20 31.42 43.50
N THR A 422 -26.98 31.80 43.89
CA THR A 422 -26.70 32.40 45.21
C THR A 422 -26.62 33.93 45.20
N VAL A 423 -26.55 34.54 44.00
CA VAL A 423 -26.71 35.99 43.75
C VAL A 423 -28.17 36.33 43.52
#